data_AF-A0A3S0BP48-F1
#
_entry.id   AF-A0A3S0BP48-F1
#
_cell.length_a   1.000
_cell.length_b   1.000
_cell.length_c   1.000
_cell.angle_alpha   90.00
_cell.angle_beta   90.00
_cell.angle_gamma   90.00
#
_symmetry.space_group_name_H-M   'P 1'
#
loop_
_entity.id
_entity.type
_entity.pdbx_description
1 polymer ?
#
loop_
_entity_poly.entity_id
_entity_poly.type
_entity_poly.pdbx_seq_one_letter_code
_entity_poly.pdbx_strand_id
1 'polypeptide(L)'
;MTTREQRIAEIQKDWDTNPRWKGIKRGYTAADVERLRGSVQVQHTLAQNAAAKLWERLHTQPYINCLGALTGGQAMQQVKAGIQAIYLSGWQVAADNNEYSAMFPDQSLYPVDSVPKV
;
A
#
# COMPACT_ATOMS: atom_id res chain seq x y z
N MET A 1 -30.65 3.17 1.30
CA MET A 1 -29.50 2.25 1.09
C MET A 1 -29.04 2.42 -0.33
N THR A 2 -27.74 2.57 -0.56
CA THR A 2 -27.17 2.61 -1.92
C THR A 2 -27.33 1.23 -2.57
N THR A 3 -27.83 1.20 -3.80
CA THR A 3 -27.99 -0.07 -4.54
C THR A 3 -26.63 -0.57 -5.04
N ARG A 4 -26.56 -1.85 -5.39
CA ARG A 4 -25.34 -2.43 -6.00
C ARG A 4 -24.95 -1.69 -7.28
N GLU A 5 -25.93 -1.34 -8.11
CA GLU A 5 -25.74 -0.60 -9.36
C GLU A 5 -25.16 0.79 -9.11
N GLN A 6 -25.67 1.50 -8.09
CA GLN A 6 -25.13 2.80 -7.68
C GLN A 6 -23.67 2.69 -7.23
N ARG A 7 -23.30 1.68 -6.44
CA ARG A 7 -21.90 1.47 -6.02
C ARG A 7 -20.97 1.12 -7.18
N ILE A 8 -21.44 0.34 -8.16
CA ILE A 8 -20.68 0.05 -9.39
C ILE A 8 -20.45 1.35 -10.17
N ALA A 9 -21.50 2.16 -10.34
CA ALA A 9 -21.41 3.44 -11.03
C ALA A 9 -20.47 4.43 -10.31
N GLU A 10 -20.46 4.45 -8.98
CA GLU A 10 -19.53 5.25 -8.18
C GLU A 10 -18.07 4.85 -8.40
N ILE A 11 -17.76 3.55 -8.40
CA ILE A 11 -16.40 3.04 -8.67
C ILE A 11 -15.98 3.42 -10.09
N GLN A 12 -16.85 3.21 -11.07
CA GLN A 12 -16.55 3.52 -12.47
C GLN A 12 -16.33 5.02 -12.67
N LYS A 13 -17.21 5.86 -12.10
CA LYS A 13 -17.07 7.32 -12.11
C LYS A 13 -15.76 7.77 -11.50
N ASP A 14 -15.35 7.22 -10.35
CA ASP A 14 -14.05 7.53 -9.74
C ASP A 14 -12.91 7.16 -10.69
N TRP A 15 -12.92 5.96 -11.28
CA TRP A 15 -11.90 5.54 -12.25
C TRP A 15 -11.79 6.44 -13.48
N ASP A 16 -12.93 6.91 -14.00
CA ASP A 16 -12.97 7.71 -15.22
C ASP A 16 -12.59 9.18 -15.00
N THR A 17 -12.90 9.74 -13.82
CA THR A 17 -12.79 11.19 -13.57
C THR A 17 -11.64 11.57 -12.64
N ASN A 18 -11.18 10.67 -11.79
CA ASN A 18 -10.12 10.98 -10.83
C ASN A 18 -8.75 10.95 -11.51
N PRO A 19 -7.97 12.05 -11.48
CA PRO A 19 -6.64 12.10 -12.10
C PRO A 19 -5.68 11.04 -11.53
N ARG A 20 -5.94 10.52 -10.32
CA ARG A 20 -5.19 9.41 -9.70
C ARG A 20 -5.09 8.17 -10.59
N TRP A 21 -6.08 7.95 -11.45
CA TRP A 21 -6.20 6.76 -12.30
C TRP A 21 -5.87 7.03 -13.77
N LYS A 22 -5.44 8.24 -14.13
CA LYS A 22 -5.06 8.58 -15.50
C LYS A 22 -3.96 7.64 -16.02
N GLY A 23 -4.24 6.92 -17.10
CA GLY A 23 -3.32 5.97 -17.73
C GLY A 23 -3.28 4.57 -17.10
N ILE A 24 -4.06 4.31 -16.04
CA ILE A 24 -4.13 3.00 -15.37
C ILE A 24 -5.13 2.09 -16.11
N LYS A 25 -4.64 0.95 -16.62
CA LYS A 25 -5.47 -0.08 -17.24
C LYS A 25 -5.84 -1.17 -16.22
N ARG A 26 -7.08 -1.65 -16.27
CA ARG A 26 -7.58 -2.75 -15.42
C ARG A 26 -8.11 -3.87 -16.32
N GLY A 27 -7.68 -5.10 -16.08
CA GLY A 27 -8.17 -6.30 -16.78
C GLY A 27 -9.48 -6.85 -16.21
N TYR A 28 -10.20 -6.05 -15.43
CA TYR A 28 -11.42 -6.40 -14.70
C TYR A 28 -12.33 -5.17 -14.62
N THR A 29 -13.60 -5.39 -14.29
CA THR A 29 -14.63 -4.33 -14.28
C THR A 29 -14.91 -3.78 -12.88
N ALA A 30 -15.56 -2.62 -12.78
CA ALA A 30 -16.10 -2.11 -11.52
C ALA A 30 -17.10 -3.09 -10.88
N ALA A 31 -17.85 -3.83 -11.70
CA ALA A 31 -18.78 -4.86 -11.25
C ALA A 31 -18.08 -6.05 -10.58
N ASP A 32 -16.91 -6.45 -11.08
CA ASP A 32 -16.07 -7.49 -10.46
C ASP A 32 -15.58 -7.07 -9.08
N VAL A 33 -15.16 -5.81 -8.94
CA VAL A 33 -14.72 -5.26 -7.67
C VAL A 33 -15.87 -5.23 -6.66
N GLU A 34 -17.04 -4.71 -7.03
CA GLU A 34 -18.22 -4.68 -6.14
C GLU A 34 -18.66 -6.09 -5.74
N ARG A 35 -18.59 -7.06 -6.66
CA ARG A 35 -18.95 -8.47 -6.40
C ARG A 35 -18.10 -9.09 -5.28
N LEU A 36 -16.83 -8.69 -5.15
CA LEU A 36 -15.88 -9.26 -4.19
C LEU A 36 -15.74 -8.47 -2.89
N ARG A 37 -16.38 -7.29 -2.77
CA ARG A 37 -16.18 -6.36 -1.65
C ARG A 37 -16.95 -6.72 -0.38
N GLY A 38 -17.87 -7.68 -0.45
CA GLY A 38 -18.78 -8.02 0.65
C GLY A 38 -19.82 -6.93 0.93
N SER A 39 -20.68 -7.15 1.93
CA SER A 39 -21.73 -6.18 2.32
C SER A 39 -21.27 -5.15 3.36
N VAL A 40 -20.13 -5.41 4.02
CA VAL A 40 -19.56 -4.57 5.08
C VAL A 40 -18.13 -4.21 4.70
N GLN A 41 -17.83 -2.90 4.73
CA GLN A 41 -16.56 -2.35 4.29
C GLN A 41 -15.75 -1.92 5.51
N VAL A 42 -14.69 -2.68 5.78
CA VAL A 42 -13.70 -2.32 6.80
C VAL A 42 -12.90 -1.11 6.32
N GLN A 43 -12.78 -0.10 7.17
CA GLN A 43 -12.00 1.09 6.85
C GLN A 43 -10.52 0.86 7.16
N HIS A 44 -9.66 1.20 6.20
CA HIS A 44 -8.20 1.09 6.32
C HIS A 44 -7.56 2.47 6.38
N THR A 45 -7.84 3.22 7.45
CA THR A 45 -7.54 4.66 7.59
C THR A 45 -6.07 5.00 7.34
N LEU A 46 -5.13 4.22 7.89
CA LEU A 46 -3.69 4.45 7.67
C LEU A 46 -3.31 4.25 6.21
N ALA A 47 -3.81 3.21 5.56
CA ALA A 47 -3.53 2.93 4.15
C ALA A 47 -4.11 4.03 3.24
N GLN A 48 -5.34 4.50 3.50
CA GLN A 48 -5.96 5.59 2.74
C GLN A 48 -5.17 6.89 2.87
N ASN A 49 -4.85 7.29 4.10
CA ASN A 49 -4.12 8.54 4.37
C ASN A 49 -2.69 8.49 3.81
N ALA A 50 -1.98 7.38 3.99
CA ALA A 50 -0.62 7.23 3.51
C ALA A 50 -0.55 7.20 1.97
N ALA A 51 -1.48 6.50 1.30
CA ALA A 51 -1.53 6.46 -0.15
C ALA A 51 -1.82 7.84 -0.77
N ALA A 52 -2.74 8.61 -0.17
CA ALA A 52 -3.02 9.99 -0.59
C ALA A 52 -1.80 10.90 -0.42
N LYS A 53 -1.15 10.84 0.75
CA LYS A 53 0.05 11.63 1.07
C LYS A 53 1.23 11.28 0.17
N LEU A 54 1.44 9.99 -0.13
CA LEU A 54 2.51 9.57 -1.03
C LEU A 54 2.24 10.03 -2.46
N TRP A 55 1.01 9.88 -2.95
CA TRP A 55 0.61 10.35 -4.28
C TRP A 55 0.86 11.86 -4.43
N GLU A 56 0.45 12.66 -3.46
CA GLU A 56 0.69 14.10 -3.44
C GLU A 56 2.19 14.43 -3.51
N ARG A 57 3.01 13.79 -2.67
CA ARG A 57 4.46 14.02 -2.65
C ARG A 57 5.13 13.65 -3.97
N LEU A 58 4.71 12.57 -4.61
CA LEU A 58 5.25 12.14 -5.91
C LEU A 58 4.96 13.16 -7.03
N HIS A 59 3.96 14.02 -6.88
CA HIS A 59 3.59 15.04 -7.88
C HIS A 59 4.05 16.45 -7.51
N THR A 60 4.44 16.68 -6.26
CA THR A 60 4.80 18.01 -5.75
C THR A 60 6.28 18.16 -5.42
N GLN A 61 6.98 17.04 -5.14
CA GLN A 61 8.41 17.03 -4.84
C GLN A 61 9.22 16.66 -6.10
N PRO A 62 10.46 17.18 -6.24
CA PRO A 62 11.34 16.78 -7.35
C PRO A 62 11.65 15.28 -7.36
N TYR A 63 11.83 14.69 -6.17
CA TYR A 63 11.96 13.25 -5.94
C TYR A 63 11.65 12.93 -4.47
N ILE A 64 11.53 11.64 -4.15
CA ILE A 64 11.42 11.14 -2.78
C ILE A 64 12.48 10.05 -2.60
N ASN A 65 13.43 10.27 -1.69
CA ASN A 65 14.36 9.24 -1.25
C ASN A 65 13.82 8.50 -0.03
N CYS A 66 14.22 7.23 0.11
CA CYS A 66 13.86 6.36 1.21
C CYS A 66 15.09 5.59 1.69
N LEU A 67 15.01 5.06 2.91
CA LEU A 67 15.96 4.09 3.45
C LEU A 67 15.19 2.84 3.89
N GLY A 68 15.82 1.67 3.75
CA GLY A 68 15.26 0.41 4.24
C GLY A 68 15.07 0.45 5.76
N ALA A 69 13.86 0.13 6.23
CA ALA A 69 13.57 -0.07 7.65
C ALA A 69 13.07 -1.51 7.85
N LEU A 70 13.68 -2.21 8.81
CA LEU A 70 13.26 -3.53 9.26
C LEU A 70 12.69 -3.53 10.68
N THR A 71 12.64 -2.37 11.36
CA THR A 71 11.99 -2.20 12.66
C THR A 71 11.28 -0.85 12.75
N GLY A 72 10.25 -0.76 13.61
CA GLY A 72 9.56 0.51 13.89
C GLY A 72 10.47 1.59 14.47
N GLY A 73 11.51 1.20 15.23
CA GLY A 73 12.50 2.14 15.77
C GLY A 73 13.32 2.82 14.66
N GLN A 74 13.77 2.06 13.66
CA GLN A 74 14.47 2.61 12.49
C GLN A 74 13.56 3.58 11.71
N ALA A 75 12.32 3.16 11.42
CA ALA A 75 11.33 3.99 10.75
C ALA A 75 11.08 5.33 11.49
N MET A 76 10.94 5.29 12.81
CA MET A 76 10.75 6.49 13.63
C MET A 76 11.94 7.45 13.52
N GLN A 77 13.17 6.95 13.55
CA GLN A 77 14.37 7.79 13.44
C GLN A 77 14.55 8.38 12.04
N GLN A 78 14.22 7.62 10.99
CA GLN A 78 14.22 8.15 9.61
C GLN A 78 13.27 9.35 9.48
N VAL A 79 12.05 9.24 10.03
CA VAL A 79 11.08 10.36 10.03
C VAL A 79 11.60 11.55 10.84
N LYS A 80 12.19 11.32 12.03
CA LYS A 80 12.83 12.39 12.84
C LYS A 80 13.98 13.07 12.11
N ALA A 81 14.71 12.33 11.28
CA ALA A 81 15.78 12.86 10.43
C ALA A 81 15.27 13.58 9.17
N GLY A 82 13.95 13.65 8.95
CA GLY A 82 13.34 14.38 7.83
C GLY A 82 13.05 13.53 6.59
N ILE A 83 13.28 12.22 6.61
CA ILE A 83 12.90 11.32 5.51
C ILE A 83 11.38 11.30 5.35
N GLN A 84 10.92 11.37 4.11
CA GLN A 84 9.51 11.61 3.79
C GLN A 84 8.70 10.34 3.48
N ALA A 85 9.37 9.22 3.25
CA ALA A 85 8.77 7.91 3.01
C ALA A 85 9.68 6.78 3.51
N ILE A 86 9.09 5.67 3.94
CA ILE A 86 9.80 4.50 4.46
C ILE A 86 9.80 3.43 3.37
N TYR A 87 10.95 2.80 3.14
CA TYR A 87 11.05 1.63 2.27
C TYR A 87 11.12 0.37 3.14
N LEU A 88 10.20 -0.56 2.91
CA LEU A 88 10.17 -1.86 3.60
C LEU A 88 10.78 -2.91 2.68
N SER A 89 12.00 -3.38 3.00
CA SER A 89 12.75 -4.29 2.14
C SER A 89 12.42 -5.75 2.45
N GLY A 90 11.94 -6.50 1.45
CA GLY A 90 11.76 -7.96 1.58
C GLY A 90 13.07 -8.71 1.86
N TRP A 91 14.20 -8.20 1.32
CA TRP A 91 15.53 -8.73 1.61
C TRP A 91 15.90 -8.56 3.10
N GLN A 92 15.64 -7.39 3.71
CA GLN A 92 15.93 -7.18 5.13
C GLN A 92 15.02 -8.02 6.03
N VAL A 93 13.76 -8.21 5.63
CA VAL A 93 12.80 -9.12 6.30
C VAL A 93 13.31 -10.56 6.26
N ALA A 94 13.73 -11.05 5.08
CA ALA A 94 14.33 -12.38 4.93
C ALA A 94 15.56 -12.55 5.82
N ALA A 95 16.42 -11.53 5.87
CA ALA A 95 17.67 -11.60 6.60
C ALA A 95 17.46 -11.63 8.12
N ASP A 96 16.57 -10.79 8.67
CA ASP A 96 16.64 -10.48 10.11
C ASP A 96 15.31 -10.08 10.79
N ASN A 97 14.17 -10.08 10.10
CA ASN A 97 12.88 -9.79 10.76
C ASN A 97 11.68 -10.45 10.07
N ASN A 98 11.67 -11.79 10.03
CA ASN A 98 10.57 -12.58 9.50
C ASN A 98 9.95 -13.52 10.54
N GLU A 99 8.76 -14.03 10.25
CA GLU A 99 7.96 -14.83 11.20
C GLU A 99 8.53 -16.22 11.49
N TYR A 100 9.49 -16.72 10.72
CA TYR A 100 10.22 -17.94 11.06
C TYR A 100 11.36 -17.69 12.04
N SER A 101 11.66 -16.43 12.39
CA SER A 101 12.76 -16.07 13.29
C SER A 101 14.08 -16.70 12.86
N ALA A 102 14.30 -16.79 11.54
CA ALA A 102 15.45 -17.41 10.93
C ALA A 102 16.06 -16.48 9.87
N MET A 103 17.36 -16.61 9.63
CA MET A 103 18.06 -15.84 8.61
C MET A 103 17.96 -16.55 7.25
N PHE A 104 17.46 -15.83 6.24
CA PHE A 104 17.34 -16.32 4.87
C PHE A 104 18.01 -15.40 3.85
N PRO A 105 18.44 -15.94 2.69
CA PRO A 105 18.68 -15.13 1.51
C PRO A 105 17.36 -14.65 0.88
N ASP A 106 17.45 -13.71 -0.07
CA ASP A 106 16.30 -13.18 -0.81
C ASP A 106 15.84 -14.16 -1.92
N GLN A 107 15.19 -15.22 -1.47
CA GLN A 107 14.64 -16.29 -2.32
C GLN A 107 13.19 -16.63 -1.93
N SER A 108 12.46 -15.67 -1.35
CA SER A 108 11.06 -15.82 -0.93
C SER A 108 10.80 -17.03 0.00
N LEU A 109 11.74 -17.31 0.90
CA LEU A 109 11.69 -18.49 1.79
C LEU A 109 10.89 -18.27 3.09
N TYR A 110 10.64 -16.99 3.44
CA TYR A 110 9.94 -16.63 4.67
C TYR A 110 8.41 -16.63 4.48
N PRO A 111 7.62 -16.68 5.57
CA PRO A 111 6.15 -16.68 5.51
C PRO A 111 5.59 -15.43 4.82
N VAL A 112 4.58 -15.60 3.98
CA VAL A 112 3.97 -14.53 3.17
C VAL A 112 3.46 -13.33 4.00
N ASP A 113 3.14 -13.54 5.27
CA ASP A 113 2.66 -12.53 6.21
C ASP A 113 3.77 -11.76 6.94
N SER A 114 5.06 -12.07 6.70
CA SER A 114 6.19 -11.41 7.38
C SER A 114 6.26 -9.93 7.05
N VAL A 115 6.26 -9.55 5.77
CA VAL A 115 6.30 -8.14 5.32
C VAL A 115 5.10 -7.34 5.88
N PRO A 116 3.85 -7.84 5.84
CA PRO A 116 2.72 -7.18 6.49
C PRO A 116 2.83 -6.97 8.02
N LYS A 117 3.63 -7.77 8.72
CA LYS A 117 3.78 -7.72 10.19
C LYS A 117 4.91 -6.82 10.68
N VAL A 118 5.90 -6.52 9.82
CA VAL A 118 7.00 -5.57 10.10
C VAL A 118 6.50 -4.12 10.09
#